data_AF-A0A6H2A4A6-F1
#
_entry.id   AF-A0A6H2A4A6-F1
#
_cell.length_a   1.000
_cell.length_b   1.000
_cell.length_c   1.000
_cell.angle_alpha   90.00
_cell.angle_beta   90.00
_cell.angle_gamma   90.00
#
_symmetry.space_group_name_H-M   'P 1'
#
loop_
_entity.id
_entity.type
_entity.pdbx_description
1 polymer ?
#
loop_
_entity_poly.entity_id
_entity_poly.type
_entity_poly.pdbx_seq_one_letter_code
_entity_poly.pdbx_strand_id
1 'polypeptide(L)'
;MKRKPKTSLQKYTAKKKRLSNQAKALWQELIRVISPNCEGHGIGCTGKTQAGHHFVFVSASNHLRFDLKNGIGLCTKCHYALHNTGRAGIVYLNIIQGRSKEWKEYIDKNSQVRVSTTLGWYKKKFDELTKLKNN
;
A
#
# COMPACT_ATOMS: atom_id res chain seq x y z
N MET A 1 0.39 -38.17 -11.61
CA MET A 1 -0.79 -37.89 -10.74
C MET A 1 -1.65 -36.79 -11.37
N LYS A 2 -2.95 -37.00 -11.59
CA LYS A 2 -3.88 -35.96 -12.08
C LYS A 2 -4.33 -35.06 -10.91
N ARG A 3 -4.26 -33.73 -11.06
CA ARG A 3 -4.72 -32.78 -10.03
C ARG A 3 -6.25 -32.80 -9.92
N LYS A 4 -6.78 -32.85 -8.69
CA LYS A 4 -8.22 -32.75 -8.44
C LYS A 4 -8.76 -31.39 -8.90
N PRO A 5 -9.98 -31.33 -9.47
CA PRO A 5 -10.61 -30.07 -9.86
C PRO A 5 -10.91 -29.19 -8.65
N LYS A 6 -10.86 -27.86 -8.85
CA LYS A 6 -11.10 -26.88 -7.77
C LYS A 6 -12.58 -26.77 -7.42
N THR A 7 -12.86 -26.63 -6.13
CA THR A 7 -14.20 -26.30 -5.60
C THR A 7 -14.62 -24.87 -5.95
N SER A 8 -15.91 -24.55 -5.81
CA SER A 8 -16.45 -23.19 -6.01
C SER A 8 -15.75 -22.15 -5.10
N LEU A 9 -15.57 -22.47 -3.82
CA LEU A 9 -14.87 -21.61 -2.86
C LEU A 9 -13.40 -21.39 -3.26
N GLN A 10 -12.70 -22.44 -3.70
CA GLN A 10 -11.32 -22.32 -4.19
C GLN A 10 -11.23 -21.42 -5.43
N LYS A 11 -12.20 -21.51 -6.35
CA LYS A 11 -12.28 -20.62 -7.52
C LYS A 11 -12.53 -19.16 -7.09
N TYR A 12 -13.44 -18.93 -6.15
CA TYR A 12 -13.73 -17.59 -5.61
C TYR A 12 -12.49 -16.96 -4.96
N THR A 13 -11.83 -17.68 -4.05
CA THR A 13 -10.62 -17.21 -3.37
C THR A 13 -9.50 -16.91 -4.35
N ALA A 14 -9.30 -17.76 -5.37
CA ALA A 14 -8.32 -17.51 -6.41
C ALA A 14 -8.63 -16.23 -7.21
N LYS A 15 -9.90 -16.01 -7.57
CA LYS A 15 -10.34 -14.81 -8.29
C LYS A 15 -10.13 -13.54 -7.45
N LYS A 16 -10.50 -13.59 -6.17
CA LYS A 16 -10.30 -12.50 -5.20
C LYS A 16 -8.82 -12.15 -5.04
N LYS A 17 -7.96 -13.17 -4.88
CA LYS A 17 -6.51 -12.99 -4.77
C LYS A 17 -5.92 -12.35 -6.04
N ARG A 18 -6.37 -12.79 -7.22
CA ARG A 18 -5.91 -12.23 -8.50
C ARG A 18 -6.23 -10.73 -8.59
N LEU A 19 -7.47 -10.33 -8.33
CA LEU A 19 -7.86 -8.92 -8.36
C LEU A 19 -7.11 -8.09 -7.30
N SER A 20 -6.93 -8.63 -6.09
CA SER A 20 -6.11 -7.97 -5.06
C SER A 20 -4.68 -7.71 -5.55
N ASN A 21 -4.06 -8.68 -6.22
CA ASN A 21 -2.69 -8.53 -6.72
C ASN A 21 -2.62 -7.51 -7.87
N GLN A 22 -3.61 -7.51 -8.76
CA GLN A 22 -3.70 -6.54 -9.85
C GLN A 22 -3.87 -5.11 -9.31
N ALA A 23 -4.77 -4.91 -8.34
CA ALA A 23 -4.93 -3.61 -7.68
C ALA A 23 -3.65 -3.18 -6.94
N LYS A 24 -2.96 -4.11 -6.27
CA LYS A 24 -1.69 -3.80 -5.60
C LYS A 24 -0.61 -3.36 -6.60
N ALA A 25 -0.52 -3.99 -7.76
CA ALA A 25 0.45 -3.60 -8.79
C ALA A 25 0.20 -2.18 -9.30
N LEU A 26 -1.05 -1.84 -9.65
CA LEU A 26 -1.42 -0.47 -10.05
C LEU A 26 -1.14 0.55 -8.95
N TRP A 27 -1.50 0.23 -7.71
CA TRP A 27 -1.23 1.11 -6.58
C TRP A 27 0.28 1.36 -6.41
N GLN A 28 1.12 0.32 -6.50
CA GLN A 28 2.59 0.46 -6.42
C GLN A 28 3.15 1.39 -7.50
N GLU A 29 2.66 1.26 -8.73
CA GLU A 29 3.05 2.13 -9.85
C GLU A 29 2.64 3.58 -9.58
N LEU A 30 1.40 3.81 -9.16
CA LEU A 30 0.91 5.15 -8.82
C LEU A 30 1.72 5.78 -7.68
N ILE A 31 2.06 5.03 -6.63
CA ILE A 31 2.90 5.55 -5.54
C ILE A 31 4.28 5.98 -6.03
N ARG A 32 4.91 5.23 -6.94
CA ARG A 32 6.21 5.60 -7.53
C ARG A 32 6.13 6.90 -8.34
N VAL A 33 4.98 7.18 -8.96
CA VAL A 33 4.76 8.40 -9.73
C VAL A 33 4.51 9.60 -8.81
N ILE A 34 3.60 9.47 -7.83
CA ILE A 34 3.21 10.59 -6.96
C ILE A 34 4.23 10.88 -5.86
N SER A 35 5.06 9.89 -5.49
CA SER A 35 6.13 10.03 -4.50
C SER A 35 7.44 9.52 -5.12
N PRO A 36 8.08 10.29 -6.02
CA PRO A 36 9.26 9.85 -6.77
C PRO A 36 10.53 9.78 -5.90
N ASN A 37 10.54 10.48 -4.76
CA ASN A 37 11.66 10.53 -3.83
C ASN A 37 11.34 9.75 -2.55
N CYS A 38 12.37 9.15 -1.94
CA CYS A 38 12.22 8.36 -0.74
C CYS A 38 11.93 9.24 0.49
N GLU A 39 10.78 9.06 1.13
CA GLU A 39 10.31 9.85 2.27
C GLU A 39 10.96 9.45 3.60
N GLY A 40 11.60 8.29 3.67
CA GLY A 40 12.18 7.77 4.92
C GLY A 40 13.48 8.43 5.36
N HIS A 41 14.26 9.03 4.44
CA HIS A 41 15.53 9.75 4.68
C HIS A 41 16.49 9.14 5.73
N GLY A 42 16.57 7.82 5.85
CA GLY A 42 17.44 7.13 6.81
C GLY A 42 18.89 6.94 6.34
N ILE A 43 19.72 6.33 7.19
CA ILE A 43 21.11 5.97 6.86
C ILE A 43 21.14 5.06 5.62
N GLY A 44 21.91 5.45 4.60
CA GLY A 44 22.02 4.72 3.33
C GLY A 44 20.82 4.90 2.39
N CYS A 45 19.99 5.93 2.59
CA CYS A 45 18.93 6.27 1.67
C CYS A 45 19.47 6.57 0.26
N THR A 46 18.82 6.06 -0.77
CA THR A 46 19.18 6.32 -2.18
C THR A 46 18.49 7.56 -2.76
N GLY A 47 17.67 8.25 -1.97
CA GLY A 47 16.90 9.43 -2.37
C GLY A 47 15.71 9.16 -3.29
N LYS A 48 15.65 8.01 -3.97
CA LYS A 48 14.58 7.66 -4.93
C LYS A 48 13.66 6.56 -4.43
N THR A 49 12.38 6.66 -4.79
CA THR A 49 11.40 5.62 -4.49
C THR A 49 11.64 4.39 -5.34
N GLN A 50 11.73 3.24 -4.68
CA GLN A 50 11.87 1.93 -5.32
C GLN A 50 10.65 1.05 -5.02
N ALA A 51 10.00 1.27 -3.88
CA ALA A 51 8.77 0.59 -3.49
C ALA A 51 7.80 1.58 -2.86
N GLY A 52 6.52 1.46 -3.23
CA GLY A 52 5.45 2.04 -2.42
C GLY A 52 5.27 1.21 -1.16
N HIS A 53 5.14 1.87 -0.02
CA HIS A 53 4.86 1.22 1.25
C HIS A 53 3.61 1.81 1.88
N HIS A 54 2.93 1.03 2.73
CA HIS A 54 1.75 1.49 3.45
C HIS A 54 2.19 2.11 4.76
N PHE A 55 1.87 3.39 4.99
CA PHE A 55 2.16 4.03 6.28
C PHE A 55 1.39 3.36 7.42
N VAL A 56 0.06 3.25 7.26
CA VAL A 56 -0.78 2.35 8.07
C VAL A 56 -0.81 0.98 7.39
N PHE A 57 -0.30 -0.03 8.08
CA PHE A 57 -0.24 -1.40 7.55
C PHE A 57 -1.61 -1.93 7.12
N VAL A 58 -1.60 -2.76 6.08
CA VAL A 58 -2.82 -3.40 5.53
C VAL A 58 -3.53 -4.31 6.52
N SER A 59 -2.83 -4.80 7.55
CA SER A 59 -3.39 -5.58 8.65
C SER A 59 -4.16 -4.71 9.64
N ALA A 60 -3.81 -3.43 9.76
CA ALA A 60 -4.44 -2.48 10.67
C ALA A 60 -5.67 -1.81 10.05
N SER A 61 -5.63 -1.48 8.75
CA SER A 61 -6.78 -0.86 8.06
C SER A 61 -6.95 -1.37 6.63
N ASN A 62 -8.09 -2.02 6.36
CA ASN A 62 -8.48 -2.39 5.00
C ASN A 62 -8.96 -1.18 4.18
N HIS A 63 -9.51 -0.17 4.85
CA HIS A 63 -10.00 1.05 4.19
C HIS A 63 -8.86 1.80 3.50
N LEU A 64 -7.71 1.88 4.17
CA LEU A 64 -6.51 2.56 3.67
C LEU A 64 -5.63 1.70 2.73
N ARG A 65 -6.00 0.45 2.42
CA ARG A 65 -5.16 -0.49 1.66
C ARG A 65 -4.75 0.00 0.27
N PHE A 66 -5.63 0.72 -0.41
CA PHE A 66 -5.36 1.26 -1.75
C PHE A 66 -5.52 2.78 -1.80
N ASP A 67 -5.55 3.41 -0.63
CA ASP A 67 -5.55 4.86 -0.53
C ASP A 67 -4.17 5.40 -0.91
N LEU A 68 -4.11 6.31 -1.87
CA LEU A 68 -2.86 6.93 -2.31
C LEU A 68 -2.23 7.80 -1.20
N LYS A 69 -3.05 8.42 -0.34
CA LYS A 69 -2.55 9.19 0.81
C LYS A 69 -1.88 8.30 1.85
N ASN A 70 -2.29 7.05 1.98
CA ASN A 70 -1.63 6.07 2.87
C ASN A 70 -0.36 5.46 2.25
N GLY A 71 -0.13 5.69 0.95
CA GLY A 71 1.08 5.26 0.28
C GLY A 71 2.23 6.24 0.52
N ILE A 72 3.39 5.68 0.83
CA ILE A 72 4.66 6.38 1.03
C ILE A 72 5.71 5.80 0.09
N GLY A 73 6.52 6.67 -0.52
CA GLY A 73 7.62 6.27 -1.38
C GLY A 73 8.86 5.95 -0.55
N LEU A 74 9.39 4.73 -0.67
CA LEU A 74 10.63 4.34 0.03
C LEU A 74 11.64 3.72 -0.93
N CYS A 75 12.93 3.98 -0.67
CA CYS A 75 14.01 3.16 -1.20
C CYS A 75 14.08 1.82 -0.46
N THR A 76 14.74 0.83 -1.07
CA THR A 76 14.90 -0.51 -0.48
C THR A 76 15.55 -0.47 0.90
N LYS A 77 16.50 0.45 1.13
CA LYS A 77 17.20 0.60 2.41
C LYS A 77 16.28 1.11 3.52
N CYS A 78 15.52 2.17 3.26
CA CYS A 78 14.55 2.71 4.22
C CYS A 78 13.39 1.74 4.45
N HIS A 79 12.91 1.06 3.40
CA HIS A 79 11.87 0.04 3.51
C HIS A 79 12.33 -1.14 4.38
N TYR A 80 13.57 -1.62 4.20
CA TYR A 80 14.14 -2.65 5.06
C TYR A 80 14.32 -2.14 6.50
N ALA A 81 14.79 -0.91 6.68
CA ALA A 81 15.00 -0.33 8.01
C ALA A 81 13.71 -0.28 8.84
N LEU A 82 12.60 0.09 8.18
CA LEU A 82 11.26 0.12 8.78
C LEU A 82 10.81 -1.26 9.28
N HIS A 83 11.11 -2.32 8.55
CA HIS A 83 10.65 -3.67 8.91
C HIS A 83 11.61 -4.45 9.83
N ASN A 84 12.93 -4.18 9.79
CA ASN A 84 13.91 -5.15 10.31
C ASN A 84 14.98 -4.58 11.25
N THR A 85 15.11 -3.27 11.43
CA THR A 85 16.32 -2.70 12.08
C THR A 85 16.09 -2.00 13.42
N GLY A 86 14.89 -2.07 14.00
CA GLY A 86 14.53 -1.28 15.19
C GLY A 86 14.45 0.23 14.94
N ARG A 87 14.84 0.70 13.74
CA ARG A 87 14.83 2.11 13.32
C ARG A 87 13.50 2.56 12.73
N ALA A 88 12.44 1.77 12.89
CA ALA A 88 11.12 2.09 12.38
C ALA A 88 10.65 3.48 12.86
N GLY A 89 10.89 3.80 14.14
CA GLY A 89 10.52 5.10 14.72
C GLY A 89 11.12 6.29 13.97
N ILE A 90 12.41 6.25 13.62
CA ILE A 90 13.08 7.34 12.90
C ILE A 90 12.48 7.50 11.49
N VAL A 91 12.27 6.39 10.77
CA VAL A 91 11.69 6.42 9.43
C VAL A 91 10.27 7.01 9.48
N TYR A 92 9.44 6.59 10.44
CA TYR A 92 8.10 7.13 10.63
C TYR A 92 8.10 8.62 11.00
N LEU A 93 9.00 9.05 11.88
CA LEU A 93 9.14 10.46 12.25
C LEU A 93 9.50 11.32 11.02
N ASN A 94 10.45 10.88 10.19
CA ASN A 94 10.82 11.59 8.97
C ASN A 94 9.63 11.74 8.01
N ILE A 95 8.85 10.68 7.82
CA ILE A 95 7.65 10.72 6.98
C ILE A 95 6.61 11.69 7.53
N ILE A 96 6.35 11.65 8.85
CA ILE A 96 5.38 12.53 9.50
C ILE A 96 5.82 13.99 9.40
N GLN A 97 7.11 14.28 9.62
CA GLN A 97 7.67 15.63 9.51
C GLN A 97 7.68 16.16 8.07
N GLY A 98 7.88 15.29 7.09
CA GLY A 98 7.86 15.64 5.67
C GLY A 98 6.47 15.83 5.09
N ARG A 99 5.41 15.48 5.82
CA ARG A 99 4.00 15.62 5.40
C ARG A 99 3.26 16.63 6.26
N SER A 100 2.12 17.10 5.75
CA SER A 100 1.34 18.12 6.43
C SER A 100 0.55 17.56 7.63
N LYS A 101 0.14 18.45 8.53
CA LYS A 101 -0.71 18.09 9.67
C LYS A 101 -2.05 17.52 9.20
N GLU A 102 -2.64 18.10 8.15
CA GLU A 102 -3.91 17.67 7.56
C GLU A 102 -3.81 16.25 6.99
N TRP A 103 -2.63 15.89 6.44
CA TRP A 103 -2.38 14.50 6.02
C TRP A 103 -2.43 13.54 7.21
N LYS A 104 -1.78 13.90 8.34
CA LYS A 104 -1.78 13.05 9.53
C LYS A 104 -3.18 12.88 10.12
N GLU A 105 -3.94 13.97 10.21
CA GLU A 105 -5.34 13.96 10.67
C GLU A 105 -6.22 13.09 9.76
N TYR A 106 -6.02 13.19 8.44
CA TYR A 106 -6.71 12.33 7.46
C TYR A 106 -6.42 10.85 7.73
N ILE A 107 -5.15 10.48 7.91
CA ILE A 107 -4.74 9.10 8.14
C ILE A 107 -5.32 8.57 9.45
N ASP A 108 -5.23 9.34 10.53
CA ASP A 108 -5.73 8.93 11.84
C ASP A 108 -7.24 8.69 11.80
N LYS A 109 -8.00 9.63 11.24
CA LYS A 109 -9.45 9.48 11.06
C LYS A 109 -9.82 8.26 10.22
N ASN A 110 -9.17 8.07 9.07
CA ASN A 110 -9.53 7.01 8.13
C ASN A 110 -9.00 5.63 8.55
N SER A 111 -7.96 5.56 9.38
CA SER A 111 -7.43 4.29 9.91
C SER A 111 -8.47 3.52 10.73
N GLN A 112 -9.39 4.22 11.39
CA GLN A 112 -10.44 3.66 12.24
C GLN A 112 -11.65 3.11 11.46
N VAL A 113 -11.75 3.41 10.16
CA VAL A 113 -12.88 2.99 9.33
C VAL A 113 -12.77 1.50 9.00
N ARG A 114 -13.83 0.74 9.33
CA ARG A 114 -13.92 -0.70 9.05
C ARG A 114 -14.62 -0.96 7.72
N VAL A 115 -13.99 -1.75 6.86
CA VAL A 115 -14.57 -2.18 5.56
C VAL A 115 -14.35 -3.67 5.33
N SER A 116 -15.34 -4.32 4.71
CA SER A 116 -15.22 -5.72 4.27
C SER A 116 -14.59 -5.81 2.88
N THR A 117 -13.56 -6.64 2.74
CA THR A 117 -12.81 -6.80 1.48
C THR A 117 -13.41 -7.90 0.61
N THR A 118 -14.64 -7.72 0.13
CA THR A 118 -15.29 -8.69 -0.76
C THR A 118 -14.66 -8.70 -2.16
N LEU A 119 -15.02 -9.68 -3.00
CA LEU A 119 -14.62 -9.68 -4.42
C LEU A 119 -15.06 -8.38 -5.14
N GLY A 120 -16.29 -7.92 -4.85
CA GLY A 120 -16.82 -6.67 -5.41
C GLY A 120 -16.01 -5.45 -4.97
N TRP A 121 -15.57 -5.41 -3.72
CA TRP A 121 -14.70 -4.34 -3.21
C TRP A 121 -13.36 -4.27 -3.96
N TYR A 122 -12.70 -5.40 -4.18
CA TYR A 122 -11.45 -5.44 -4.96
C TYR A 122 -11.66 -5.05 -6.42
N LYS A 123 -12.79 -5.43 -7.03
CA LYS A 123 -13.14 -5.00 -8.39
C LYS A 123 -13.27 -3.48 -8.46
N LYS A 124 -14.06 -2.88 -7.55
CA LYS A 124 -14.22 -1.42 -7.44
C LYS A 124 -12.87 -0.71 -7.28
N LYS A 125 -12.00 -1.20 -6.39
CA LYS A 125 -10.67 -0.61 -6.17
C LYS A 125 -9.74 -0.74 -7.36
N PHE A 126 -9.79 -1.87 -8.07
CA PHE A 126 -9.04 -2.05 -9.31
C PHE A 126 -9.50 -1.06 -10.40
N ASP A 127 -10.81 -0.90 -10.56
CA ASP A 127 -11.38 0.02 -11.55
C ASP A 127 -11.03 1.49 -11.23
N GLU A 128 -11.10 1.88 -9.94
CA GLU A 128 -10.67 3.21 -9.46
C GLU A 128 -9.20 3.49 -9.78
N LEU A 129 -8.29 2.56 -9.44
CA LEU A 129 -6.86 2.71 -9.70
C LEU A 129 -6.53 2.73 -11.20
N THR A 130 -7.27 1.96 -12.01
CA THR A 130 -7.09 1.94 -13.47
C THR A 130 -7.45 3.29 -14.08
N LYS A 131 -8.55 3.90 -13.64
CA LYS A 131 -8.94 5.25 -14.07
C LYS A 131 -7.87 6.28 -13.71
N LEU A 132 -7.34 6.22 -12.50
CA LEU A 132 -6.27 7.12 -12.05
C LEU A 132 -4.97 6.97 -12.83
N LYS A 133 -4.67 5.78 -13.36
CA LYS A 133 -3.46 5.54 -14.16
C LYS A 133 -3.58 6.07 -15.60
N ASN A 134 -4.81 6.14 -16.12
CA ASN A 134 -5.08 6.53 -17.52
C ASN A 134 -5.39 8.04 -17.68
N ASN A 135 -5.53 8.76 -16.57
CA ASN A 135 -5.68 10.21 -16.52
C ASN A 135 -4.32 10.86 -16.22
#